data_AF-A0A2K9V051-F1
#
_entry.id   AF-A0A2K9V051-F1
#
_cell.length_a   1.000
_cell.length_b   1.000
_cell.length_c   1.000
_cell.angle_alpha   90.00
_cell.angle_beta   90.00
_cell.angle_gamma   90.00
#
_symmetry.space_group_name_H-M   'P 1'
#
loop_
_entity.id
_entity.type
_entity.pdbx_description
1 polymer ?
#
loop_
_entity_poly.entity_id
_entity_poly.type
_entity_poly.pdbx_seq_one_letter_code
_entity_poly.pdbx_strand_id
1 'polypeptide(L)'
;MNENQLANASSKKNALFLLLGVMVVAFLLVPDQAHAGNGGGAFEDVWVTLKDWTQGTLGRIVAGSMILVGIVGGIARQSLMAFAMGIGGGMGLYNSPTVVESIMSATLENAEKVIPTVVQLSNGLGL
;
A
#
# COMPACT_ATOMS: atom_id res chain seq x y z
N MET A 1 0.13 22.97 60.63
CA MET A 1 -0.03 21.97 59.55
C MET A 1 1.00 20.89 59.78
N ASN A 2 0.55 19.64 60.00
CA ASN A 2 1.45 18.56 60.38
C ASN A 2 2.29 18.10 59.18
N GLU A 3 3.51 17.66 59.48
CA GLU A 3 4.57 17.25 58.54
C GLU A 3 4.08 16.23 57.49
N ASN A 4 3.18 15.34 57.92
CA ASN A 4 2.51 14.33 57.09
C ASN A 4 1.63 14.93 55.97
N GLN A 5 1.06 16.13 56.17
CA GLN A 5 0.22 16.80 55.18
C GLN A 5 1.04 17.51 54.10
N LEU A 6 2.23 18.02 54.46
CA LEU A 6 3.17 18.63 53.52
C LEU A 6 3.84 17.57 52.63
N ALA A 7 4.19 16.41 53.21
CA ALA A 7 4.74 15.27 52.49
C ALA A 7 3.75 14.68 51.46
N ASN A 8 2.46 14.55 51.83
CA ASN A 8 1.41 14.05 50.94
C ASN A 8 1.13 15.02 49.77
N ALA A 9 1.11 16.33 50.04
CA ALA A 9 0.95 17.34 48.99
C ALA A 9 2.14 17.38 48.01
N SER A 10 3.37 17.17 48.49
CA SER A 10 4.57 17.04 47.65
C SER A 10 4.54 15.77 46.78
N SER A 11 4.16 14.63 47.37
CA SER A 11 3.99 13.35 46.66
C SER A 11 2.97 13.45 45.52
N LYS A 12 1.82 14.10 45.73
CA LYS A 12 0.81 14.32 44.68
C LYS A 12 1.32 15.21 43.54
N LYS A 13 2.10 16.25 43.83
CA LYS A 13 2.70 17.11 42.80
C LYS A 13 3.74 16.34 41.98
N ASN A 14 4.58 15.54 42.63
CA ASN A 14 5.57 14.70 41.95
C ASN A 14 4.90 13.64 41.07
N ALA A 15 3.82 13.02 41.55
CA ALA A 15 3.01 12.09 40.77
C ALA A 15 2.35 12.77 39.55
N LEU A 16 1.88 14.02 39.71
CA LEU A 16 1.34 14.82 38.62
C LEU A 16 2.40 15.16 37.55
N PHE A 17 3.61 15.55 37.97
CA PHE A 17 4.72 15.80 37.04
C PHE A 17 5.18 14.53 36.32
N LEU A 18 5.20 13.39 37.01
CA LEU A 18 5.47 12.09 36.40
C LEU A 18 4.41 11.72 35.36
N LEU A 19 3.13 11.90 35.68
CA LEU A 19 2.02 11.69 34.74
C LEU A 19 2.12 12.60 33.51
N LEU A 20 2.47 13.88 33.71
CA LEU A 20 2.67 14.82 32.61
C LEU A 20 3.84 14.38 31.72
N GLY A 21 4.95 13.95 32.32
CA GLY A 21 6.11 13.44 31.59
C GLY A 21 5.79 12.21 30.76
N VAL A 22 5.02 11.27 31.32
CA VAL A 22 4.56 10.06 30.61
C VAL A 22 3.63 10.43 29.45
N MET A 23 2.74 11.41 29.63
CA MET A 23 1.88 11.89 28.53
C MET A 23 2.68 12.55 27.40
N VAL A 24 3.71 13.34 27.71
CA VAL A 24 4.56 13.94 26.67
C VAL A 24 5.32 12.86 25.89
N VAL A 25 5.88 11.87 26.58
CA VAL A 25 6.56 10.75 25.92
C VAL A 25 5.59 9.93 25.08
N ALA A 26 4.37 9.69 25.56
CA ALA A 26 3.32 9.00 24.80
C ALA A 26 2.93 9.78 23.53
N PHE A 27 2.84 11.11 23.59
CA PHE A 27 2.57 11.95 22.43
C PHE A 27 3.70 11.96 21.40
N LEU A 28 4.97 11.86 21.84
CA LEU A 28 6.12 11.78 20.94
C LEU A 28 6.27 10.40 20.27
N LEU A 29 5.57 9.38 20.78
CA LEU A 29 5.53 8.03 20.22
C LEU A 29 4.33 7.80 19.29
N VAL A 30 3.44 8.80 19.13
CA VAL A 30 2.38 8.74 18.13
C VAL A 30 3.05 8.87 16.75
N PRO A 31 2.95 7.87 15.86
CA PRO A 31 3.46 8.01 14.51
C PRO A 31 2.71 9.19 13.86
N ASP A 32 3.45 10.09 13.20
CA ASP A 32 2.84 11.08 12.31
C ASP A 32 1.94 10.32 11.35
N GLN A 33 0.63 10.57 11.45
CA GLN A 33 -0.31 10.12 10.45
C GLN A 33 0.11 10.86 9.18
N ALA A 34 0.88 10.19 8.33
CA ALA A 34 1.15 10.69 6.99
C ALA A 34 -0.20 10.70 6.26
N HIS A 35 -0.91 11.82 6.33
CA HIS A 35 -2.05 12.12 5.47
C HIS A 35 -1.52 12.33 4.06
N ALA A 36 -1.06 11.26 3.41
CA ALA A 36 -0.91 11.22 1.97
C ALA A 36 -2.26 11.68 1.41
N GLY A 37 -2.28 12.76 0.61
CA GLY A 37 -3.52 13.34 0.12
C GLY A 37 -4.41 12.26 -0.51
N ASN A 38 -5.73 12.41 -0.40
CA ASN A 38 -6.78 11.53 -0.94
C ASN A 38 -6.74 11.34 -2.49
N GLY A 39 -5.58 11.43 -3.14
CA GLY A 39 -5.34 11.34 -4.58
C GLY A 39 -5.73 10.02 -5.26
N GLY A 40 -6.33 9.08 -4.53
CA GLY A 40 -6.95 7.88 -5.11
C GLY A 40 -8.31 8.16 -5.74
N GLY A 41 -9.14 9.02 -5.15
CA GLY A 41 -10.54 9.13 -5.56
C GLY A 41 -10.77 9.78 -6.93
N ALA A 42 -9.95 10.77 -7.31
CA ALA A 42 -10.17 11.54 -8.54
C ALA A 42 -9.91 10.73 -9.83
N PHE A 43 -9.11 9.66 -9.74
CA PHE A 43 -8.74 8.82 -10.90
C PHE A 43 -9.17 7.36 -10.74
N GLU A 44 -9.91 7.01 -9.67
CA GLU A 44 -10.40 5.65 -9.44
C GLU A 44 -11.33 5.19 -10.56
N ASP A 45 -12.29 6.03 -10.95
CA ASP A 45 -13.22 5.72 -12.05
C ASP A 45 -12.48 5.50 -13.38
N VAL A 46 -11.41 6.27 -13.61
CA VAL A 46 -10.54 6.12 -14.78
C VAL A 46 -9.78 4.80 -14.72
N TRP A 47 -9.24 4.44 -13.54
CA TRP A 47 -8.55 3.18 -13.32
C TRP A 47 -9.47 1.98 -13.56
N VAL A 48 -10.68 2.00 -12.99
CA VAL A 48 -11.70 0.96 -13.19
C VAL A 48 -12.05 0.83 -14.68
N THR A 49 -12.29 1.95 -15.36
CA THR A 49 -12.60 1.94 -16.80
C THR A 49 -11.47 1.31 -17.63
N LEU A 50 -10.21 1.68 -17.35
CA LEU A 50 -9.06 1.11 -18.04
C LEU A 50 -8.91 -0.40 -17.77
N LYS A 51 -9.17 -0.82 -16.53
CA LYS A 51 -9.15 -2.24 -16.15
C LYS A 51 -10.21 -3.03 -16.90
N ASP A 52 -11.42 -2.52 -16.97
CA ASP A 52 -12.54 -3.14 -17.70
C ASP A 52 -12.25 -3.23 -19.20
N TRP A 53 -11.65 -2.20 -19.79
CA TRP A 53 -11.23 -2.26 -21.19
C TRP A 53 -10.13 -3.30 -21.42
N THR A 54 -9.17 -3.38 -20.50
CA THR A 54 -7.99 -4.24 -20.63
C THR A 54 -8.28 -5.71 -20.35
N GLN A 55 -9.17 -6.02 -19.39
CA GLN A 55 -9.52 -7.39 -19.00
C GLN A 55 -10.83 -7.88 -19.60
N GLY A 56 -11.67 -6.98 -20.11
CA GLY A 56 -12.95 -7.31 -20.74
C GLY A 56 -12.85 -7.71 -22.21
N THR A 57 -13.99 -7.65 -22.90
CA THR A 57 -14.10 -8.05 -24.31
C THR A 57 -13.19 -7.23 -25.23
N LEU A 58 -13.04 -5.93 -24.97
CA LEU A 58 -12.14 -5.06 -25.75
C LEU A 58 -10.69 -5.55 -25.67
N GLY A 59 -10.19 -5.84 -24.47
CA GLY A 59 -8.83 -6.34 -24.26
C GLY A 59 -8.56 -7.66 -24.96
N ARG A 60 -9.56 -8.56 -25.03
CA ARG A 60 -9.47 -9.81 -25.80
C ARG A 60 -9.36 -9.57 -27.30
N ILE A 61 -10.14 -8.61 -27.83
CA ILE A 61 -10.06 -8.22 -29.25
C ILE A 61 -8.70 -7.60 -29.56
N VAL A 62 -8.20 -6.71 -28.69
CA VAL A 62 -6.88 -6.08 -28.85
C VAL A 62 -5.77 -7.13 -28.76
N ALA A 63 -5.79 -8.02 -27.77
CA ALA A 63 -4.83 -9.12 -27.66
C ALA A 63 -4.84 -10.03 -28.89
N GLY A 64 -6.04 -10.37 -29.39
CA GLY A 64 -6.19 -11.09 -30.66
C GLY A 64 -5.57 -10.35 -31.84
N SER A 65 -5.77 -9.04 -31.93
CA SER A 65 -5.17 -8.21 -32.99
C SER A 65 -3.64 -8.15 -32.90
N MET A 66 -3.07 -8.08 -31.70
CA MET A 66 -1.61 -8.10 -31.50
C MET A 66 -1.00 -9.43 -31.97
N ILE A 67 -1.69 -10.54 -31.71
CA ILE A 67 -1.28 -11.85 -32.21
C ILE A 67 -1.37 -11.89 -33.73
N LEU A 68 -2.47 -11.41 -34.33
CA LEU A 68 -2.61 -11.34 -35.79
C LEU A 68 -1.51 -10.51 -36.45
N VAL A 69 -1.18 -9.33 -35.88
CA VAL A 69 -0.06 -8.50 -36.34
C VAL A 69 1.27 -9.25 -36.21
N GLY A 70 1.48 -9.97 -35.11
CA GLY A 70 2.65 -10.83 -34.90
C GLY A 70 2.77 -11.92 -35.96
N ILE A 71 1.66 -12.53 -36.40
CA ILE A 71 1.63 -13.52 -37.48
C ILE A 71 2.03 -12.87 -38.82
N VAL A 72 1.40 -11.74 -39.18
CA VAL A 72 1.69 -11.03 -40.45
C VAL A 72 3.16 -10.60 -40.51
N GLY A 73 3.66 -10.00 -39.42
CA GLY A 73 5.07 -9.62 -39.30
C GLY A 73 6.02 -10.82 -39.29
N GLY A 74 5.58 -11.95 -38.72
CA GLY A 74 6.30 -13.21 -38.71
C GLY A 74 6.44 -13.82 -40.10
N ILE A 75 5.38 -13.79 -40.91
CA ILE A 75 5.43 -14.25 -42.31
C ILE A 75 6.42 -13.41 -43.12
N ALA A 76 6.34 -12.08 -42.98
CA ALA A 76 7.23 -11.16 -43.71
C ALA A 76 8.71 -11.39 -43.39
N ARG A 77 9.03 -11.87 -42.18
CA ARG A 77 10.40 -12.11 -41.71
C ARG A 77 10.76 -13.59 -41.56
N GLN A 78 9.88 -14.50 -41.99
CA GLN A 78 10.00 -15.96 -41.79
C GLN A 78 10.38 -16.35 -40.35
N SER A 79 9.80 -15.67 -39.36
CA SER A 79 10.19 -15.78 -37.95
C SER A 79 9.00 -16.07 -37.04
N LEU A 80 9.09 -17.17 -36.28
CA LEU A 80 8.10 -17.52 -35.27
C LEU A 80 8.18 -16.61 -34.02
N MET A 81 9.30 -15.91 -33.81
CA MET A 81 9.46 -15.01 -32.66
C MET A 81 8.49 -13.82 -32.72
N ALA A 82 8.12 -13.36 -33.92
CA ALA A 82 7.13 -12.29 -34.06
C ALA A 82 5.74 -12.71 -33.54
N PHE A 83 5.35 -13.97 -33.73
CA PHE A 83 4.14 -14.55 -33.14
C PHE A 83 4.24 -14.65 -31.61
N ALA A 84 5.37 -15.14 -31.10
CA ALA A 84 5.60 -15.21 -29.66
C ALA A 84 5.54 -13.83 -28.98
N MET A 85 6.07 -12.79 -29.63
CA MET A 85 5.94 -11.41 -29.17
C MET A 85 4.51 -10.89 -29.21
N GLY A 86 3.72 -11.29 -30.22
CA GLY A 86 2.28 -11.00 -30.30
C GLY A 86 1.51 -11.60 -29.12
N ILE A 87 1.77 -12.87 -28.79
CA ILE A 87 1.20 -13.53 -27.60
C ILE A 87 1.68 -12.84 -26.33
N GLY A 88 2.99 -12.60 -26.20
CA GLY A 88 3.59 -11.97 -25.03
C GLY A 88 3.00 -10.58 -24.78
N GLY A 89 2.79 -9.79 -25.83
CA GLY A 89 2.13 -8.50 -25.75
C GLY A 89 0.66 -8.60 -25.32
N GLY A 90 -0.10 -9.54 -25.90
CA GLY A 90 -1.50 -9.75 -25.50
C GLY A 90 -1.66 -10.23 -24.05
N MET A 91 -0.81 -11.17 -23.61
CA MET A 91 -0.75 -11.63 -22.23
C MET A 91 -0.31 -10.52 -21.27
N GLY A 92 0.70 -9.74 -21.67
CA GLY A 92 1.18 -8.60 -20.92
C GLY A 92 0.11 -7.54 -20.72
N LEU A 93 -0.65 -7.23 -21.79
CA LEU A 93 -1.78 -6.30 -21.72
C LEU A 93 -2.82 -6.78 -20.69
N TYR A 94 -3.32 -8.01 -20.82
CA TYR A 94 -4.36 -8.54 -19.94
C TYR A 94 -3.94 -8.59 -18.46
N ASN A 95 -2.68 -8.96 -18.19
CA ASN A 95 -2.15 -9.08 -16.82
C ASN A 95 -1.62 -7.75 -16.26
N SER A 96 -1.52 -6.69 -17.08
CA SER A 96 -0.98 -5.41 -16.64
C SER A 96 -1.70 -4.79 -15.44
N PRO A 97 -3.05 -4.80 -15.33
CA PRO A 97 -3.70 -4.21 -14.16
C PRO A 97 -3.37 -4.97 -12.88
N THR A 98 -3.33 -6.30 -12.93
CA THR A 98 -2.97 -7.17 -11.80
C THR A 98 -1.56 -6.91 -11.30
N VAL A 99 -0.60 -6.75 -12.22
CA VAL A 99 0.79 -6.45 -11.86
C VAL A 99 0.90 -5.06 -11.23
N VAL A 100 0.24 -4.06 -11.81
CA VAL A 100 0.24 -2.68 -11.28
C VAL A 100 -0.37 -2.64 -9.87
N GLU A 101 -1.49 -3.31 -9.65
CA GLU A 101 -2.10 -3.39 -8.33
C GLU A 101 -1.18 -4.07 -7.32
N SER A 102 -0.55 -5.19 -7.71
CA SER A 102 0.38 -5.91 -6.83
C SER A 102 1.58 -5.07 -6.40
N ILE A 103 2.15 -4.25 -7.28
CA ILE A 103 3.30 -3.40 -6.93
C ILE A 103 2.89 -2.17 -6.11
N MET A 104 1.70 -1.61 -6.38
CA MET A 104 1.21 -0.40 -5.70
C MET A 104 0.58 -0.71 -4.34
N SER A 105 0.00 -1.91 -4.15
CA SER A 105 -0.57 -2.34 -2.87
C SER A 105 0.48 -2.83 -1.87
N ALA A 106 1.66 -3.25 -2.34
CA ALA A 106 2.72 -3.82 -1.50
C ALA A 106 3.24 -2.86 -0.41
N THR A 107 3.11 -1.55 -0.60
CA THR A 107 3.49 -0.56 0.42
C THR A 107 2.50 -0.52 1.59
N LEU A 108 1.21 -0.82 1.33
CA LEU A 108 0.14 -0.78 2.34
C LEU A 108 0.09 -2.07 3.17
N GLU A 109 0.22 -3.24 2.54
CA GLU A 109 0.11 -4.55 3.23
C GLU A 109 1.22 -4.75 4.28
N ASN A 110 2.43 -4.23 4.03
CA ASN A 110 3.53 -4.32 4.98
C ASN A 110 3.38 -3.32 6.14
N ALA A 111 2.77 -2.16 5.91
CA ALA A 111 2.48 -1.21 6.99
C ALA A 111 1.48 -1.83 7.98
N GLU A 112 0.40 -2.46 7.48
CA GLU A 112 -0.65 -3.05 8.33
C GLU A 112 -0.17 -4.25 9.17
N LYS A 113 0.77 -5.06 8.66
CA LYS A 113 1.38 -6.18 9.42
C LYS A 113 2.38 -5.71 10.49
N VAL A 114 2.98 -4.54 10.29
CA VAL A 114 3.97 -3.98 11.23
C VAL A 114 3.28 -3.25 12.38
N ILE A 115 2.13 -2.61 12.17
CA ILE A 115 1.36 -1.91 13.22
C ILE A 115 1.09 -2.77 14.46
N PRO A 116 0.50 -3.99 14.39
CA PRO A 116 0.22 -4.79 15.57
C PRO A 116 1.49 -5.27 16.27
N THR A 117 2.54 -5.59 15.51
CA THR A 117 3.85 -5.99 16.07
C THR A 117 4.53 -4.83 16.78
N VAL A 118 4.50 -3.64 16.20
CA VAL A 118 5.04 -2.41 16.81
C VAL A 118 4.24 -2.04 18.07
N VAL A 119 2.91 -2.18 18.04
CA VAL A 119 2.05 -1.95 19.22
C VAL A 119 2.32 -2.99 20.33
N GLN A 120 2.58 -4.25 19.98
CA GLN A 120 2.95 -5.29 20.96
C GLN A 120 4.33 -5.03 21.58
N LEU A 121 5.32 -4.64 20.77
CA LEU A 121 6.64 -4.25 21.25
C LEU A 121 6.61 -2.97 22.09
N SER A 122 5.80 -1.97 21.71
CA SER A 122 5.66 -0.72 22.46
C SER A 122 4.95 -0.91 23.80
N ASN A 123 4.03 -1.87 23.89
CA ASN A 123 3.34 -2.22 25.13
C ASN A 123 4.20 -3.08 26.08
N GLY A 124 5.48 -3.31 25.76
CA GLY A 124 6.41 -4.08 26.58
C GLY A 124 6.09 -5.57 26.67
N LEU A 125 5.17 -6.07 25.83
CA LEU A 125 4.78 -7.47 25.75
C LEU A 125 5.59 -8.17 24.64
N GLY A 126 6.91 -8.05 24.72
CA GLY A 126 7.81 -8.83 23.86
C GLY A 126 7.95 -10.23 24.44
N LEU A 127 7.31 -11.22 23.77
CA LEU A 127 7.43 -12.68 23.96
C LEU A 127 7.64 -13.21 25.39
#